data_AF-A0A522G9D1-F1
#
_entry.id   AF-A0A522G9D1-F1
#
_cell.length_a   1.000
_cell.length_b   1.000
_cell.length_c   1.000
_cell.angle_alpha   90.00
_cell.angle_beta   90.00
_cell.angle_gamma   90.00
#
_symmetry.space_group_name_H-M   'P 1'
#
loop_
_entity.id
_entity.type
_entity.pdbx_description
1 polymer ?
#
loop_
_entity_poly.entity_id
_entity_poly.type
_entity_poly.pdbx_seq_one_letter_code
_entity_poly.pdbx_strand_id
1 'polypeptide(L)'
;MAHTILVTGGTGFIGSHATVALQQAGYSVVILDNLCNSNPSVIEGIERITGTRPTFVEGDVRSCNMDALDPDAGHSFEGTHLRK
;
A
#
# COMPACT_ATOMS: atom_id res chain seq x y z
N MET A 1 -4.96 -15.55 10.64
CA MET A 1 -4.65 -14.12 10.87
C MET A 1 -4.51 -13.49 9.50
N ALA A 2 -5.23 -12.40 9.22
CA ALA A 2 -5.05 -11.69 7.95
C ALA A 2 -3.75 -10.87 8.05
N HIS A 3 -2.75 -11.21 7.24
CA HIS A 3 -1.52 -10.43 7.16
C HIS A 3 -1.79 -9.14 6.39
N THR A 4 -1.28 -8.02 6.91
CA THR A 4 -1.35 -6.73 6.22
C THR A 4 -0.10 -6.55 5.38
N ILE A 5 -0.28 -6.19 4.11
CA ILE A 5 0.81 -5.98 3.15
C ILE A 5 0.87 -4.52 2.76
N LEU A 6 2.03 -3.89 2.94
CA LEU A 6 2.33 -2.55 2.44
C LEU A 6 2.83 -2.64 0.99
N VAL A 7 2.14 -1.97 0.08
CA VAL A 7 2.51 -1.87 -1.34
C VAL A 7 2.92 -0.44 -1.65
N THR A 8 4.23 -0.22 -1.80
CA THR A 8 4.76 1.06 -2.26
C THR A 8 4.56 1.21 -3.76
N GLY A 9 4.15 2.39 -4.24
CA GLY A 9 3.86 2.58 -5.66
C GLY A 9 2.60 1.83 -6.12
N GLY A 10 1.68 1.52 -5.18
CA GLY A 10 0.49 0.70 -5.43
C GLY A 10 -0.54 1.34 -6.36
N THR A 11 -0.41 2.63 -6.67
CA THR A 11 -1.24 3.29 -7.70
C THR A 11 -0.59 3.26 -9.08
N GLY A 12 0.64 2.74 -9.20
CA GLY A 12 1.32 2.52 -10.47
C GLY A 12 0.77 1.33 -11.26
N PHE A 13 1.25 1.15 -12.49
CA PHE A 13 0.78 0.08 -13.39
C PHE A 13 0.93 -1.31 -12.76
N ILE A 14 2.13 -1.70 -12.34
CA ILE A 14 2.37 -3.02 -11.75
C ILE A 14 1.78 -3.10 -10.33
N GLY A 15 1.95 -2.05 -9.52
CA GLY A 15 1.51 -2.01 -8.12
C GLY A 15 0.00 -2.16 -7.95
N SER A 16 -0.78 -1.60 -8.87
CA SER A 16 -2.26 -1.71 -8.85
C SER A 16 -2.73 -3.12 -9.15
N HIS A 17 -2.15 -3.79 -10.16
CA HIS A 17 -2.43 -5.19 -10.46
C HIS A 17 -2.01 -6.11 -9.30
N ALA A 18 -0.85 -5.86 -8.69
CA ALA A 18 -0.42 -6.61 -7.52
C ALA A 18 -1.38 -6.42 -6.34
N THR A 19 -1.84 -5.20 -6.09
CA THR A 19 -2.81 -4.89 -5.04
C THR A 19 -4.12 -5.66 -5.24
N VAL A 20 -4.64 -5.69 -6.46
CA VAL A 20 -5.85 -6.47 -6.80
C VAL A 20 -5.65 -7.95 -6.48
N ALA A 21 -4.54 -8.54 -6.92
CA ALA A 21 -4.25 -9.96 -6.69
C ALA A 21 -4.12 -10.29 -5.20
N LEU A 22 -3.46 -9.42 -4.42
CA LEU A 22 -3.31 -9.58 -2.97
C LEU A 22 -4.66 -9.51 -2.25
N GLN A 23 -5.51 -8.53 -2.60
CA GLN A 23 -6.85 -8.43 -2.01
C GLN A 23 -7.72 -9.65 -2.37
N GLN A 24 -7.67 -10.13 -3.61
CA GLN A 24 -8.39 -11.34 -4.04
C GLN A 24 -7.88 -12.61 -3.34
N ALA A 25 -6.60 -12.65 -2.96
CA ALA A 25 -6.03 -13.71 -2.15
C ALA A 25 -6.38 -13.59 -0.65
N GLY A 26 -7.15 -12.57 -0.26
CA GLY A 26 -7.65 -12.38 1.11
C GLY A 26 -6.71 -11.59 2.03
N TYR A 27 -5.69 -10.92 1.49
CA TYR A 27 -4.81 -10.05 2.26
C TYR A 27 -5.39 -8.65 2.42
N SER A 28 -5.12 -8.02 3.56
CA SER A 28 -5.35 -6.59 3.74
C SER A 28 -4.20 -5.81 3.12
N VAL A 29 -4.50 -4.83 2.28
CA VAL A 29 -3.47 -4.04 1.57
C VAL A 29 -3.52 -2.58 1.97
N VAL A 30 -2.35 -2.03 2.29
CA VAL A 30 -2.10 -0.60 2.46
C VAL A 30 -1.21 -0.15 1.31
N ILE A 31 -1.61 0.87 0.58
CA ILE A 31 -0.84 1.48 -0.50
C ILE A 31 -0.15 2.73 0.05
N LEU A 32 1.15 2.84 -0.21
CA LEU A 32 1.93 4.07 -0.03
C LEU A 32 2.40 4.57 -1.39
N ASP A 33 1.98 5.77 -1.81
CA ASP A 33 2.36 6.32 -3.11
C ASP A 33 2.47 7.84 -3.06
N ASN A 34 3.41 8.42 -3.79
CA ASN A 34 3.59 9.87 -3.88
C ASN A 34 2.91 10.47 -5.11
N LEU A 35 2.20 9.66 -5.90
CA LEU A 35 1.42 10.07 -7.07
C LEU A 35 2.24 10.79 -8.16
N CYS A 36 3.57 10.65 -8.16
CA CYS A 36 4.42 11.42 -9.08
C CYS A 36 4.25 11.01 -10.55
N ASN A 37 3.77 9.77 -10.79
CA ASN A 37 3.53 9.23 -12.12
C ASN A 37 2.27 8.34 -12.17
N SER A 38 1.31 8.61 -11.29
CA SER A 38 0.10 7.82 -11.12
C SER A 38 -1.06 8.72 -10.74
N ASN A 39 -2.27 8.15 -10.67
CA ASN A 39 -3.49 8.89 -10.43
C ASN A 39 -4.29 8.24 -9.29
N PRO A 40 -4.81 9.00 -8.32
CA PRO A 40 -5.65 8.46 -7.25
C PRO A 40 -6.89 7.71 -7.75
N SER A 41 -7.41 7.99 -8.96
CA SER A 41 -8.52 7.23 -9.57
C SER A 41 -8.22 5.73 -9.74
N VAL A 42 -6.95 5.33 -9.69
CA VAL A 42 -6.56 3.90 -9.69
C VAL A 42 -7.13 3.17 -8.47
N ILE A 43 -7.26 3.85 -7.33
CA ILE A 43 -7.83 3.28 -6.10
C ILE A 43 -9.30 2.90 -6.31
N GLU A 44 -10.08 3.75 -6.99
CA GLU A 44 -11.47 3.46 -7.35
C GLU A 44 -11.55 2.26 -8.30
N GLY A 45 -10.59 2.17 -9.24
CA GLY A 45 -10.46 1.02 -10.12
C GLY A 45 -10.22 -0.28 -9.37
N ILE A 46 -9.32 -0.26 -8.38
CA ILE A 46 -9.02 -1.41 -7.52
C ILE A 46 -10.28 -1.81 -6.72
N GLU A 47 -10.92 -0.85 -6.04
CA GLU A 47 -12.14 -1.08 -5.25
C GLU A 47 -13.26 -1.68 -6.11
N ARG A 48 -13.45 -1.19 -7.33
CA ARG A 48 -14.45 -1.74 -8.26
C ARG A 48 -14.16 -3.17 -8.69
N ILE A 49 -12.89 -3.58 -8.75
CA ILE A 49 -12.48 -4.94 -9.16
C ILE A 49 -12.54 -5.91 -7.98
N THR A 50 -12.11 -5.50 -6.80
CA THR A 50 -11.98 -6.37 -5.62
C THR A 50 -13.16 -6.28 -4.66
N GLY A 51 -14.02 -5.27 -4.82
CA GLY A 51 -15.12 -4.95 -3.91
C GLY A 51 -14.64 -4.35 -2.57
N THR A 52 -13.34 -4.12 -2.41
CA THR A 52 -12.74 -3.63 -1.16
C THR A 52 -11.76 -2.50 -1.45
N ARG A 53 -12.00 -1.34 -0.87
CA ARG A 53 -11.08 -0.21 -0.99
C ARG A 53 -9.78 -0.48 -0.20
N PRO A 54 -8.59 -0.47 -0.83
CA PRO A 54 -7.34 -0.55 -0.10
C PRO A 54 -7.14 0.71 0.75
N THR A 55 -6.45 0.58 1.88
CA THR A 55 -6.03 1.78 2.64
C THR A 55 -4.98 2.51 1.82
N PHE A 56 -5.08 3.83 1.71
CA PHE A 56 -4.14 4.63 0.92
C PHE A 56 -3.52 5.71 1.79
N VAL A 57 -2.19 5.79 1.74
CA VAL A 57 -1.38 6.83 2.35
C VAL A 57 -0.62 7.53 1.24
N GLU A 58 -0.87 8.81 1.07
CA GLU A 58 -0.07 9.63 0.17
C GLU A 58 1.26 9.95 0.86
N GLY A 59 2.37 9.54 0.25
CA GLY A 59 3.69 9.72 0.84
C GLY A 59 4.83 9.20 -0.01
N ASP A 60 6.00 9.77 0.20
CA ASP A 60 7.23 9.38 -0.49
C ASP A 60 8.02 8.38 0.35
N VAL A 61 8.31 7.21 -0.21
CA VAL A 61 9.09 6.14 0.44
C VAL A 61 10.50 6.60 0.87
N ARG A 62 11.04 7.67 0.27
CA ARG A 62 12.35 8.25 0.61
C ARG A 62 12.29 9.12 1.85
N SER A 63 11.09 9.52 2.29
CA SER A 63 10.89 10.31 3.49
C SER A 63 10.81 9.37 4.68
N CYS A 64 11.85 9.38 5.53
CA CYS A 64 11.85 8.65 6.79
C CYS A 64 10.97 9.32 7.86
N ASN A 65 10.37 10.47 7.57
CA ASN A 65 9.42 11.11 8.45
C ASN A 65 8.08 10.35 8.41
N MET A 66 7.92 9.40 9.33
CA MET A 66 6.77 8.51 9.42
C MET A 66 5.54 9.15 10.08
N ASP A 67 5.50 10.47 10.26
CA ASP A 67 4.37 11.16 10.90
C ASP A 67 3.03 10.93 10.18
N ALA A 68 3.06 10.58 8.88
CA ALA A 68 1.88 10.26 8.09
C ALA A 68 1.44 8.78 8.19
N LEU A 69 2.27 7.90 8.76
CA LEU A 69 2.04 6.46 8.78
C LEU A 69 1.48 5.93 10.11
N ASP A 70 1.35 6.71 11.19
CA ASP A 70 0.54 6.30 12.36
C ASP A 70 0.30 7.38 13.44
N PRO A 71 -0.95 7.55 13.95
CA PRO A 71 -1.20 8.09 15.30
C PRO A 71 -1.18 7.04 16.43
N ASP A 72 -1.12 5.73 16.13
CA ASP A 72 -1.30 4.62 17.08
C ASP A 72 -0.28 3.45 16.92
N ALA A 73 0.95 3.73 16.44
CA ALA A 73 1.96 2.72 16.12
C ALA A 73 2.50 1.94 17.33
N GLY A 74 1.75 0.91 17.74
CA GLY A 74 2.20 -0.24 18.52
C GLY A 74 2.62 -1.44 17.67
N HIS A 75 2.62 -1.33 16.34
CA HIS A 75 3.02 -2.42 15.45
C HIS A 75 4.38 -2.17 14.80
N SER A 76 5.39 -2.86 15.34
CA SER A 76 6.73 -2.95 14.76
C SER A 76 6.66 -3.55 13.36
N PHE A 77 6.97 -2.77 12.32
CA PHE A 77 7.18 -3.30 10.97
C PHE A 77 8.55 -4.01 10.94
N GLU A 78 8.53 -5.34 10.95
CA GLU A 78 9.72 -6.17 10.68
C GLU A 78 10.02 -6.12 9.17
N GLY A 79 10.66 -5.03 8.73
CA GLY A 79 11.26 -4.96 7.41
C GLY A 79 12.45 -5.92 7.37
N THR A 80 12.36 -7.01 6.60
CA THR A 80 13.47 -7.93 6.40
C THR A 80 14.63 -7.17 5.76
N HIS A 81 15.58 -6.77 6.60
CA HIS A 81 16.76 -6.04 6.20
C HIS A 81 17.69 -7.01 5.47
N LEU A 82 17.50 -7.16 4.16
CA LEU A 82 18.45 -7.85 3.28
C LEU A 82 19.71 -6.99 3.19
N ARG A 83 20.60 -7.14 4.18
CA ARG A 83 22.00 -6.74 4.03
C ARG A 83 22.62 -7.72 3.03
N LYS A 84 23.16 -7.16 1.95
CA LYS A 84 24.15 -7.86 1.12
C LYS A 84 25.41 -8.10 1.93
#